data_AF-A0A2N0AGV3-F1
#
_entry.id   AF-A0A2N0AGV3-F1
#
_cell.length_a   1.000
_cell.length_b   1.000
_cell.length_c   1.000
_cell.angle_alpha   90.00
_cell.angle_beta   90.00
_cell.angle_gamma   90.00
#
_symmetry.space_group_name_H-M   'P 1'
#
loop_
_entity.id
_entity.type
_entity.pdbx_description
1 polymer ?
#
loop_
_entity_poly.entity_id
_entity_poly.type
_entity_poly.pdbx_seq_one_letter_code
_entity_poly.pdbx_strand_id
1 'polypeptide(L)'
;MEGFHLSDPQFQKLIQSFSSLPGIGKKSATRIGFHILRMDPSTFRVWLSNIEEAKAKLRFCDECGGLTEDAVCSICLSDRRDDKILCVVEQPEDIFFIENTKEYIGKYHVLNGAISPLDGIGPDQLRIRQLLQRLENGEVQEVLIATNPTLEGDATASYLSTVIKPMEIKITRIAHGITIGGTLEYSDQYTLGKAIKSRLTL
;
A
#
# COMPACT_ATOMS: atom_id res chain seq x y z
N MET A 1 -3.25 10.63 46.97
CA MET A 1 -3.34 9.71 45.82
C MET A 1 -2.00 9.77 45.09
N GLU A 2 -1.01 9.07 45.62
CA GLU A 2 0.30 8.97 44.98
C GLU A 2 0.17 7.95 43.85
N GLY A 3 0.30 8.44 42.62
CA GLY A 3 0.28 7.61 41.44
C GLY A 3 1.44 6.62 41.49
N PHE A 4 1.13 5.33 41.35
CA PHE A 4 2.11 4.29 41.05
C PHE A 4 2.89 4.67 39.78
N HIS A 5 4.00 5.37 39.95
CA HIS A 5 4.99 5.53 38.89
C HIS A 5 5.76 4.20 38.82
N LEU A 6 5.34 3.32 37.91
CA LEU A 6 6.19 2.24 37.41
C LEU A 6 7.43 2.89 36.76
N SER A 7 8.46 3.13 37.58
CA SER A 7 9.64 3.93 37.24
C SER A 7 10.83 3.08 36.79
N ASP A 8 10.59 1.84 36.33
CA ASP A 8 11.68 1.04 35.75
C ASP A 8 12.12 1.67 34.40
N PRO A 9 13.36 2.18 34.29
CA PRO A 9 13.80 2.89 33.09
C PRO A 9 13.81 2.01 31.84
N GLN A 10 14.06 0.71 31.98
CA GLN A 10 14.09 -0.23 30.85
C GLN A 10 12.68 -0.48 30.34
N PHE A 11 11.71 -0.59 31.23
CA PHE A 11 10.30 -0.73 30.85
C PHE A 11 9.77 0.53 30.13
N GLN A 12 10.18 1.73 30.56
CA GLN A 12 9.79 2.97 29.89
C GLN A 12 10.36 3.08 28.47
N LYS A 13 11.62 2.66 28.25
CA LYS A 13 12.20 2.58 26.90
C LYS A 13 11.41 1.64 26.00
N LEU A 14 11.01 0.47 26.52
CA LEU A 14 10.19 -0.49 25.78
C LEU A 14 8.83 0.11 25.37
N ILE A 15 8.15 0.78 26.30
CA ILE A 15 6.89 1.48 26.01
C ILE A 15 7.10 2.54 24.93
N GLN A 16 8.19 3.32 25.03
CA GLN A 16 8.49 4.37 24.06
C GLN A 16 8.65 3.79 22.65
N SER A 17 9.45 2.73 22.49
CA SER A 17 9.66 2.05 21.20
C SER A 17 8.37 1.51 20.58
N PHE A 18 7.49 0.89 21.37
CA PHE A 18 6.20 0.44 20.83
C PHE A 18 5.25 1.59 20.51
N SER A 19 5.26 2.64 21.32
CA SER A 19 4.37 3.79 21.11
C SER A 19 4.76 4.68 19.94
N SER A 20 5.97 4.55 19.40
CA SER A 20 6.38 5.24 18.18
C SER A 20 5.86 4.57 16.91
N LEU A 21 5.29 3.37 17.00
CA LEU A 21 4.69 2.70 15.84
C LEU A 21 3.30 3.29 15.54
N PRO A 22 2.93 3.45 14.25
CA PRO A 22 1.62 3.95 13.87
C PRO A 22 0.51 3.05 14.44
N GLY A 23 -0.54 3.66 14.98
CA GLY A 23 -1.68 2.95 15.56
C GLY A 23 -1.48 2.40 16.98
N ILE A 24 -0.29 2.53 17.59
CA ILE A 24 -0.02 2.04 18.95
C ILE A 24 0.14 3.20 19.93
N GLY A 25 -0.92 3.48 20.71
CA GLY A 25 -0.85 4.45 21.82
C GLY A 25 -0.14 3.90 23.07
N LYS A 26 0.26 4.80 23.97
CA LYS A 26 0.95 4.45 25.25
C LYS A 26 0.27 3.31 26.02
N LYS A 27 -1.07 3.32 26.14
CA LYS A 27 -1.82 2.27 26.83
C LYS A 27 -1.62 0.89 26.17
N SER A 28 -1.69 0.82 24.84
CA SER A 28 -1.46 -0.42 24.09
C SER A 28 -0.01 -0.87 24.20
N ALA A 29 0.94 0.06 24.07
CA ALA A 29 2.37 -0.21 24.26
C ALA A 29 2.67 -0.78 25.66
N THR A 30 2.08 -0.24 26.73
CA THR A 30 2.24 -0.79 28.09
C THR A 30 1.69 -2.21 28.21
N ARG A 31 0.54 -2.53 27.60
CA ARG A 31 0.00 -3.90 27.57
C ARG A 31 0.94 -4.87 26.84
N ILE A 32 1.48 -4.45 25.69
CA ILE A 32 2.45 -5.23 24.91
C ILE A 32 3.72 -5.46 25.74
N GLY A 33 4.23 -4.42 26.41
CA GLY A 33 5.42 -4.52 27.26
C GLY A 33 5.27 -5.56 28.37
N PHE A 34 4.14 -5.54 29.11
CA PHE A 34 3.88 -6.56 30.13
C PHE A 34 3.66 -7.96 29.53
N HIS A 35 3.10 -8.06 28.32
CA HIS A 35 2.98 -9.35 27.64
C HIS A 35 4.35 -9.95 27.31
N ILE A 36 5.29 -9.13 26.80
CA ILE A 36 6.67 -9.56 26.52
C ILE A 36 7.37 -10.06 27.79
N LEU A 37 7.20 -9.37 28.92
CA LEU A 37 7.80 -9.81 30.19
C LEU A 37 7.26 -11.16 30.72
N ARG A 38 6.05 -11.55 30.29
CA ARG A 38 5.43 -12.83 30.64
C ARG A 38 5.67 -13.92 29.60
N MET A 39 6.24 -13.56 28.45
CA MET A 39 6.52 -14.48 27.36
C MET A 39 7.64 -15.43 27.79
N ASP A 40 7.51 -16.71 27.43
CA ASP A 40 8.60 -17.66 27.65
C ASP A 40 9.87 -17.20 26.90
N PRO A 41 11.07 -17.33 27.49
CA PRO A 41 12.32 -16.94 26.85
C PRO A 41 12.56 -17.55 25.47
N SER A 42 12.11 -18.79 25.21
CA SER A 42 12.28 -19.44 23.92
C SER A 42 11.39 -18.82 22.84
N THR A 43 10.12 -18.58 23.15
CA THR A 43 9.16 -17.87 22.28
C THR A 43 9.62 -16.45 22.01
N PHE A 44 10.11 -15.74 23.03
CA PHE A 44 10.62 -14.38 22.87
C PHE A 44 11.82 -14.31 21.92
N ARG A 45 12.74 -15.28 21.99
CA ARG A 45 13.87 -15.36 21.06
C ARG A 45 13.43 -15.60 19.62
N VAL A 46 12.46 -16.48 19.39
CA VAL A 46 11.89 -16.71 18.04
C VAL A 46 11.24 -15.43 17.51
N TRP A 47 10.46 -14.74 18.36
CA TRP A 47 9.80 -13.50 17.99
C TRP A 47 10.81 -12.41 17.58
N LEU A 48 11.90 -12.25 18.36
CA LEU A 48 12.97 -11.30 18.03
C LEU A 48 13.68 -11.67 16.73
N SER A 49 14.03 -12.96 16.53
CA SER A 49 14.66 -13.46 15.30
C SER A 49 13.81 -13.13 14.07
N ASN A 50 12.50 -13.37 14.13
CA ASN A 50 11.61 -13.09 13.00
C ASN A 50 11.57 -11.60 12.61
N ILE A 51 11.62 -10.70 13.60
CA ILE A 51 11.63 -9.24 13.35
C ILE A 51 12.97 -8.81 12.75
N GLU A 52 14.07 -9.30 13.31
CA GLU A 52 15.42 -9.01 12.81
C GLU A 52 15.60 -9.54 11.37
N GLU A 53 15.18 -10.77 11.11
CA GLU A 53 15.21 -11.37 9.78
C GLU A 53 14.31 -10.62 8.80
N ALA A 54 13.09 -10.28 9.18
CA ALA A 54 12.20 -9.50 8.31
C ALA A 54 12.83 -8.14 7.96
N LYS A 55 13.43 -7.45 8.92
CA LYS A 55 14.09 -6.16 8.67
C LYS A 55 15.33 -6.29 7.79
N ALA A 56 16.05 -7.42 7.88
CA ALA A 56 17.27 -7.67 7.12
C ALA A 56 17.01 -8.19 5.69
N LYS A 57 15.96 -9.00 5.51
CA LYS A 57 15.68 -9.70 4.25
C LYS A 57 14.64 -9.01 3.39
N LEU A 58 13.61 -8.40 3.99
CA LEU A 58 12.55 -7.77 3.22
C LEU A 58 13.06 -6.52 2.50
N ARG A 59 12.77 -6.47 1.22
CA ARG A 59 13.14 -5.41 0.29
C ARG A 59 11.98 -5.16 -0.68
N PHE A 60 12.19 -4.20 -1.58
CA PHE A 60 11.27 -3.95 -2.68
C PHE A 60 11.77 -4.62 -3.96
N CYS A 61 10.84 -5.22 -4.69
CA CYS A 61 11.06 -5.85 -5.98
C CYS A 61 11.61 -4.82 -6.97
N ASP A 62 12.66 -5.18 -7.68
CA ASP A 62 13.35 -4.28 -8.61
C ASP A 62 12.43 -3.89 -9.79
N GLU A 63 11.53 -4.81 -10.21
CA GLU A 63 10.59 -4.59 -11.32
C GLU A 63 9.30 -3.84 -10.92
N CYS A 64 8.60 -4.32 -9.89
CA CYS A 64 7.29 -3.79 -9.52
C CYS A 64 7.28 -2.90 -8.29
N GLY A 65 8.34 -2.88 -7.48
CA GLY A 65 8.37 -2.14 -6.21
C GLY A 65 7.54 -2.78 -5.07
N GLY A 66 6.93 -3.95 -5.28
CA GLY A 66 6.23 -4.71 -4.24
C GLY A 66 7.18 -5.33 -3.21
N LEU A 67 6.66 -5.71 -2.04
CA LEU A 67 7.44 -6.32 -0.96
C LEU A 67 7.87 -7.75 -1.32
N THR A 68 9.15 -8.09 -1.10
CA THR A 68 9.70 -9.44 -1.35
C THR A 68 11.02 -9.64 -0.59
N GLU A 69 11.51 -10.88 -0.52
CA GLU A 69 12.88 -11.20 -0.06
C GLU A 69 13.87 -11.28 -1.23
N ASP A 70 13.37 -11.47 -2.45
CA ASP A 70 14.16 -11.67 -3.67
C ASP A 70 14.38 -10.36 -4.43
N ALA A 71 15.22 -10.38 -5.48
CA ALA A 71 15.36 -9.25 -6.39
C ALA A 71 14.06 -8.98 -7.18
N VAL A 72 13.36 -10.05 -7.57
CA VAL A 72 12.09 -10.00 -8.29
C VAL A 72 11.07 -10.85 -7.55
N CYS A 73 9.88 -10.28 -7.28
CA CYS A 73 8.86 -10.96 -6.50
C CYS A 73 8.18 -12.10 -7.28
N SER A 74 7.56 -13.02 -6.54
CA SER A 74 6.85 -14.17 -7.11
C SER A 74 5.70 -13.79 -8.05
N ILE A 75 5.08 -12.60 -7.88
CA ILE A 75 4.03 -12.12 -8.79
C ILE A 75 4.63 -11.76 -10.16
N CYS A 76 5.78 -11.07 -10.17
CA CYS A 76 6.48 -10.73 -11.40
C CYS A 76 6.99 -11.97 -12.16
N LEU A 77 7.48 -12.98 -11.43
CA LEU A 77 8.03 -14.21 -12.01
C LEU A 77 6.96 -15.25 -12.39
N SER A 78 5.69 -15.03 -12.04
CA SER A 78 4.66 -16.04 -12.20
C SER A 78 4.06 -16.06 -13.61
N ASP A 79 4.29 -17.14 -14.35
CA ASP A 79 3.65 -17.42 -15.65
C ASP A 79 2.12 -17.60 -15.59
N ARG A 80 1.55 -17.71 -14.38
CA ARG A 80 0.09 -17.76 -14.16
C ARG A 80 -0.57 -16.38 -14.19
N ARG A 81 0.21 -15.31 -14.23
CA ARG A 81 -0.29 -13.92 -14.26
C ARG A 81 -0.42 -13.45 -15.70
N ASP A 82 -1.34 -12.53 -15.93
CA ASP A 82 -1.52 -11.92 -17.24
C ASP A 82 -0.56 -10.74 -17.40
N ASP A 83 0.44 -10.88 -18.27
CA ASP A 83 1.40 -9.84 -18.64
C ASP A 83 0.77 -8.66 -19.38
N LYS A 84 -0.43 -8.84 -19.94
CA LYS A 84 -1.13 -7.81 -20.71
C LYS A 84 -1.81 -6.77 -19.83
N ILE A 85 -1.98 -7.04 -18.53
CA ILE A 85 -2.70 -6.15 -17.61
C ILE A 85 -1.79 -5.78 -16.44
N LEU A 86 -1.55 -4.47 -16.27
CA LEU A 86 -0.70 -3.92 -15.22
C LEU A 86 -1.50 -3.03 -14.27
N CYS A 87 -1.55 -3.38 -12.99
CA CYS A 87 -2.18 -2.58 -11.95
C CYS A 87 -1.17 -1.65 -11.28
N VAL A 88 -1.43 -0.35 -11.34
CA VAL A 88 -0.58 0.69 -10.76
C VAL A 88 -1.16 1.12 -9.42
N VAL A 89 -0.39 0.95 -8.34
CA VAL A 89 -0.77 1.27 -6.95
C VAL A 89 0.18 2.29 -6.33
N GLU A 90 -0.22 2.93 -5.23
CA GLU A 90 0.62 3.94 -4.57
C GLU A 90 1.69 3.28 -3.71
N GLN A 91 1.31 2.31 -2.88
CA GLN A 91 2.17 1.69 -1.88
C GLN A 91 2.28 0.17 -2.05
N PRO A 92 3.35 -0.46 -1.55
CA PRO A 92 3.50 -1.91 -1.58
C PRO A 92 2.37 -2.65 -0.85
N GLU A 93 1.81 -2.05 0.22
CA GLU A 93 0.70 -2.63 0.97
C GLU A 93 -0.59 -2.76 0.15
N ASP A 94 -0.79 -1.91 -0.86
CA ASP A 94 -1.98 -1.95 -1.71
C ASP A 94 -2.07 -3.26 -2.48
N ILE A 95 -0.92 -3.85 -2.87
CA ILE A 95 -0.85 -5.17 -3.50
C ILE A 95 -1.48 -6.22 -2.57
N PHE A 96 -1.16 -6.19 -1.27
CA PHE A 96 -1.70 -7.15 -0.31
C PHE A 96 -3.23 -7.10 -0.24
N PHE A 97 -3.81 -5.90 -0.23
CA PHE A 97 -5.27 -5.75 -0.19
C PHE A 97 -5.94 -6.23 -1.48
N ILE A 98 -5.36 -5.93 -2.65
CA ILE A 98 -5.90 -6.38 -3.94
C ILE A 98 -5.77 -7.90 -4.08
N GLU A 99 -4.61 -8.48 -3.75
CA GLU A 99 -4.39 -9.93 -3.83
C GLU A 99 -5.34 -10.74 -2.93
N ASN A 100 -5.70 -10.20 -1.76
CA ASN A 100 -6.64 -10.85 -0.86
C ASN A 100 -8.06 -10.98 -1.44
N THR A 101 -8.42 -10.19 -2.46
CA THR A 101 -9.67 -10.37 -3.19
C THR A 101 -9.69 -11.65 -4.02
N LYS A 102 -8.51 -12.12 -4.48
CA LYS A 102 -8.33 -13.23 -5.42
C LYS A 102 -8.99 -13.02 -6.79
N GLU A 103 -9.41 -11.80 -7.11
CA GLU A 103 -10.07 -11.46 -8.37
C GLU A 103 -9.09 -10.90 -9.42
N TYR A 104 -7.94 -10.39 -9.00
CA TYR A 104 -6.96 -9.79 -9.90
C TYR A 104 -5.91 -10.79 -10.37
N ILE A 105 -5.73 -10.91 -11.69
CA ILE A 105 -4.82 -11.87 -12.32
C ILE A 105 -3.59 -11.23 -12.98
N GLY A 106 -3.55 -9.90 -13.11
CA GLY A 106 -2.44 -9.19 -13.77
C GLY A 106 -1.22 -9.01 -12.87
N LYS A 107 -0.26 -8.21 -13.35
CA LYS A 107 0.94 -7.82 -12.59
C LYS A 107 0.79 -6.43 -11.99
N TYR A 108 1.69 -6.06 -11.08
CA TYR A 108 1.64 -4.76 -10.39
C TYR A 108 2.78 -3.83 -10.76
N HIS A 109 2.58 -2.56 -10.46
CA HIS A 109 3.60 -1.53 -10.36
C HIS A 109 3.29 -0.60 -9.18
N VAL A 110 4.25 -0.41 -8.28
CA VAL A 110 4.14 0.45 -7.10
C VAL A 110 4.84 1.77 -7.39
N LEU A 111 4.10 2.88 -7.25
CA LEU A 111 4.63 4.22 -7.48
C LEU A 111 5.52 4.73 -6.33
N ASN A 112 5.36 4.15 -5.14
CA ASN A 112 5.99 4.57 -3.88
C ASN A 112 5.50 5.96 -3.42
N GLY A 113 4.18 6.17 -3.53
CA GLY A 113 3.50 7.41 -3.15
C GLY A 113 2.56 7.94 -4.24
N ALA A 114 2.11 9.17 -4.00
CA ALA A 114 1.28 9.95 -4.90
C ALA A 114 1.88 11.35 -5.06
N ILE A 115 1.52 12.04 -6.14
CA ILE A 115 1.91 13.42 -6.39
C ILE A 115 1.22 14.31 -5.35
N SER A 116 2.01 14.99 -4.52
CA SER A 116 1.55 15.90 -3.47
C SER A 116 2.34 17.20 -3.54
N PRO A 117 1.80 18.26 -4.19
CA PRO A 117 2.46 19.56 -4.23
C PRO A 117 2.65 20.18 -2.83
N LEU A 118 1.75 19.87 -1.89
CA LEU A 118 1.83 20.37 -0.51
C LEU A 118 3.03 19.77 0.24
N ASP A 119 3.34 18.50 -0.02
CA ASP A 119 4.50 17.82 0.56
C ASP A 119 5.77 17.95 -0.30
N GLY A 120 5.70 18.70 -1.40
CA GLY A 120 6.81 18.85 -2.35
C GLY A 120 7.17 17.54 -3.07
N ILE A 121 6.20 16.65 -3.27
CA ILE A 121 6.35 15.37 -3.99
C ILE A 121 5.84 15.54 -5.42
N GLY A 122 6.77 15.63 -6.37
CA GLY A 122 6.52 15.65 -7.80
C GLY A 122 6.69 14.27 -8.48
N PRO A 123 6.40 14.18 -9.79
CA PRO A 123 6.51 12.93 -10.56
C PRO A 123 7.88 12.25 -10.50
N ASP A 124 8.96 13.04 -10.48
CA ASP A 124 10.34 12.53 -10.48
C ASP A 124 10.75 11.85 -9.17
N GLN A 125 9.99 12.06 -8.09
CA GLN A 125 10.18 11.40 -6.79
C GLN A 125 9.43 10.07 -6.69
N LEU A 126 8.60 9.76 -7.69
CA LEU A 126 7.82 8.52 -7.77
C LEU A 126 8.45 7.57 -8.80
N ARG A 127 8.03 6.30 -8.78
CA ARG A 127 8.51 5.28 -9.73
C ARG A 127 7.86 5.39 -11.13
N ILE A 128 7.45 6.59 -11.55
CA ILE A 128 6.75 6.80 -12.82
C ILE A 128 7.68 6.52 -14.02
N ARG A 129 8.96 6.89 -13.94
CA ARG A 129 9.91 6.58 -15.03
C ARG A 129 10.04 5.08 -15.27
N GLN A 130 10.13 4.30 -14.19
CA GLN A 130 10.22 2.84 -14.24
C GLN A 130 8.91 2.23 -14.77
N LEU A 131 7.76 2.82 -14.43
CA LEU A 131 6.48 2.43 -15.03
C LEU A 131 6.51 2.62 -16.54
N LEU A 132 6.88 3.80 -17.04
CA LEU A 132 6.91 4.08 -18.48
C LEU A 132 7.86 3.14 -19.22
N GLN A 133 9.04 2.87 -18.66
CA GLN A 133 9.97 1.88 -19.23
C GLN A 133 9.37 0.47 -19.35
N ARG A 134 8.54 0.06 -18.39
CA ARG A 134 7.84 -1.24 -18.46
C ARG A 134 6.74 -1.27 -19.51
N LEU A 135 6.23 -0.12 -19.94
CA LEU A 135 5.18 -0.02 -20.97
C LEU A 135 5.77 0.07 -22.39
N GLU A 136 7.04 0.45 -22.54
CA GLU A 136 7.69 0.66 -23.83
C GLU A 136 7.82 -0.62 -24.69
N ASN A 137 7.85 -1.81 -24.08
CA ASN A 137 8.01 -3.07 -24.82
C ASN A 137 6.74 -3.51 -25.57
N GLY A 138 5.59 -2.84 -25.36
CA GLY A 138 4.33 -3.12 -26.03
C GLY A 138 3.61 -4.40 -25.58
N GLU A 139 4.07 -5.05 -24.51
CA GLU A 139 3.45 -6.26 -23.97
C GLU A 139 2.16 -5.96 -23.18
N VAL A 140 2.16 -4.85 -22.46
CA VAL A 140 1.02 -4.38 -21.66
C VAL A 140 -0.03 -3.74 -22.56
N GLN A 141 -1.26 -4.27 -22.51
CA GLN A 141 -2.41 -3.81 -23.28
C GLN A 141 -3.37 -2.97 -22.43
N GLU A 142 -3.39 -3.18 -21.12
CA GLU A 142 -4.19 -2.42 -20.16
C GLU A 142 -3.38 -1.99 -18.94
N VAL A 143 -3.51 -0.71 -18.58
CA VAL A 143 -3.04 -0.17 -17.31
C VAL A 143 -4.25 0.16 -16.45
N LEU A 144 -4.43 -0.61 -15.37
CA LEU A 144 -5.41 -0.35 -14.32
C LEU A 144 -4.80 0.58 -13.29
N ILE A 145 -5.25 1.83 -13.23
CA ILE A 145 -4.82 2.77 -12.20
C ILE A 145 -5.64 2.53 -10.93
N ALA A 146 -4.98 2.07 -9.87
CA ALA A 146 -5.53 1.76 -8.57
C ALA A 146 -4.91 2.63 -7.45
N THR A 147 -4.56 3.89 -7.75
CA THR A 147 -4.24 4.91 -6.74
C THR A 147 -5.46 5.20 -5.85
N ASN A 148 -5.23 5.74 -4.66
CA ASN A 148 -6.28 5.99 -3.67
C ASN A 148 -7.30 7.03 -4.16
N PRO A 149 -8.55 6.99 -3.66
CA PRO A 149 -9.59 7.95 -4.00
C PRO A 149 -9.45 9.28 -3.25
N THR A 150 -8.23 9.82 -3.20
CA THR A 150 -7.89 11.10 -2.57
C THR A 150 -7.60 12.16 -3.65
N LEU A 151 -7.42 13.41 -3.25
CA LEU A 151 -7.06 14.48 -4.17
C LEU A 151 -5.71 14.19 -4.86
N GLU A 152 -4.73 13.74 -4.09
CA GLU A 152 -3.39 13.36 -4.53
C GLU A 152 -3.44 12.14 -5.45
N GLY A 153 -4.21 11.11 -5.06
CA GLY A 153 -4.37 9.89 -5.85
C GLY A 153 -5.10 10.15 -7.18
N ASP A 154 -6.11 11.03 -7.20
CA ASP A 154 -6.79 11.50 -8.41
C ASP A 154 -5.86 12.33 -9.32
N ALA A 155 -5.09 13.25 -8.74
CA ALA A 155 -4.11 14.03 -9.49
C ALA A 155 -3.05 13.13 -10.12
N THR A 156 -2.55 12.15 -9.37
CA THR A 156 -1.61 11.13 -9.85
C THR A 156 -2.22 10.30 -10.97
N ALA A 157 -3.45 9.82 -10.82
CA ALA A 157 -4.16 9.08 -11.86
C ALA A 157 -4.34 9.90 -13.15
N SER A 158 -4.71 11.18 -13.03
CA SER A 158 -4.86 12.09 -14.17
C SER A 158 -3.53 12.33 -14.88
N TYR A 159 -2.45 12.50 -14.11
CA TYR A 159 -1.10 12.67 -14.65
C TYR A 159 -0.66 11.42 -15.40
N LEU A 160 -0.77 10.24 -14.77
CA LEU A 160 -0.47 8.95 -15.39
C LEU A 160 -1.26 8.73 -16.68
N SER A 161 -2.55 9.06 -16.69
CA SER A 161 -3.38 8.93 -17.89
C SER A 161 -2.84 9.79 -19.03
N THR A 162 -2.38 11.02 -18.75
CA THR A 162 -1.85 11.93 -19.76
C THR A 162 -0.52 11.44 -20.34
N VAL A 163 0.38 10.91 -19.50
CA VAL A 163 1.69 10.44 -19.96
C VAL A 163 1.65 9.07 -20.64
N ILE A 164 0.68 8.22 -20.30
CA ILE A 164 0.51 6.88 -20.92
C ILE A 164 -0.28 6.97 -22.24
N LYS A 165 -1.18 7.94 -22.38
CA LYS A 165 -2.06 8.08 -23.56
C LYS A 165 -1.36 7.99 -24.93
N PRO A 166 -0.17 8.58 -25.15
CA PRO A 166 0.55 8.47 -26.43
C PRO A 166 0.97 7.04 -26.80
N MET A 167 1.01 6.11 -25.84
CA MET A 167 1.41 4.72 -26.06
C MET A 167 0.24 3.84 -26.58
N GLU A 168 -0.95 4.41 -26.74
CA GLU A 168 -2.17 3.71 -27.22
C GLU A 168 -2.60 2.50 -26.35
N ILE A 169 -2.14 2.45 -25.09
CA ILE A 169 -2.52 1.44 -24.10
C ILE A 169 -3.89 1.79 -23.51
N LYS A 170 -4.74 0.78 -23.29
CA LYS A 170 -6.03 0.98 -22.62
C LYS A 170 -5.79 1.39 -21.16
N ILE A 171 -6.28 2.55 -20.76
CA ILE A 171 -6.17 3.01 -19.37
C ILE A 171 -7.52 2.84 -18.69
N THR A 172 -7.55 2.10 -17.58
CA THR A 172 -8.72 1.93 -16.72
C THR A 172 -8.44 2.47 -15.32
N ARG A 173 -9.50 2.72 -14.55
CA ARG A 173 -9.41 3.21 -13.18
C ARG A 173 -10.30 2.34 -12.32
N ILE A 174 -9.85 2.00 -11.12
CA ILE A 174 -10.69 1.32 -10.14
C ILE A 174 -11.98 2.13 -9.90
N ALA A 175 -13.09 1.43 -9.75
CA ALA A 175 -14.39 2.09 -9.55
C ALA A 175 -14.40 2.85 -8.22
N HIS A 176 -14.98 4.05 -8.26
CA HIS A 176 -15.20 4.88 -7.09
C HIS A 176 -16.68 5.06 -6.84
N GLY A 177 -17.11 4.89 -5.60
CA GLY A 177 -18.49 5.17 -5.25
C GLY A 177 -18.90 4.58 -3.92
N ILE A 178 -20.19 4.31 -3.83
CA ILE A 178 -20.84 3.84 -2.62
C ILE A 178 -20.45 2.38 -2.37
N THR A 179 -20.07 2.07 -1.14
CA THR A 179 -19.77 0.70 -0.72
C THR A 179 -21.01 -0.19 -0.76
N ILE A 180 -20.86 -1.43 -1.22
CA ILE A 180 -21.93 -2.44 -1.16
C ILE A 180 -22.39 -2.60 0.29
N GLY A 181 -23.71 -2.60 0.50
CA GLY A 181 -24.32 -2.69 1.83
C GLY A 181 -24.48 -1.36 2.57
N GLY A 182 -23.96 -0.25 2.02
CA GLY A 182 -24.25 1.10 2.52
C GLY A 182 -25.58 1.64 2.00
N THR A 183 -26.10 2.70 2.62
CA THR A 183 -27.24 3.46 2.09
C THR A 183 -26.79 4.84 1.59
N LEU A 184 -27.54 5.40 0.64
CA LEU A 184 -27.28 6.73 0.08
C LEU A 184 -27.27 7.82 1.16
N GLU A 185 -28.10 7.69 2.18
CA GLU A 185 -28.25 8.66 3.28
C GLU A 185 -26.97 8.84 4.10
N TYR A 186 -26.16 7.79 4.24
CA TYR A 186 -24.91 7.83 5.02
C TYR A 186 -23.66 8.10 4.16
N SER A 187 -23.83 8.33 2.87
CA SER A 187 -22.73 8.64 1.96
C SER A 187 -22.45 10.13 1.94
N ASP A 188 -21.17 10.52 2.01
CA ASP A 188 -20.79 11.92 1.88
C ASP A 188 -21.01 12.45 0.45
N GLN A 189 -21.15 13.77 0.31
CA GLN A 189 -21.45 14.41 -0.97
C GLN A 189 -20.38 14.17 -2.04
N TYR A 190 -19.11 14.03 -1.63
CA TYR A 190 -18.01 13.78 -2.56
C TYR A 190 -18.10 12.36 -3.13
N THR A 191 -18.29 11.35 -2.29
CA THR A 191 -18.51 9.95 -2.68
C THR A 191 -19.74 9.81 -3.58
N LEU A 192 -20.86 10.44 -3.23
CA LEU A 192 -22.08 10.45 -4.06
C LEU A 192 -21.82 11.07 -5.44
N GLY A 193 -21.14 12.22 -5.48
CA GLY A 193 -20.78 12.88 -6.73
C GLY A 193 -19.88 12.01 -7.63
N LYS A 194 -18.91 11.31 -7.04
CA LYS A 194 -18.05 10.34 -7.74
C LYS A 194 -18.83 9.14 -8.28
N ALA A 195 -19.74 8.58 -7.48
CA ALA A 195 -20.58 7.46 -7.90
C ALA A 195 -21.46 7.82 -9.11
N ILE A 196 -22.09 9.00 -9.11
CA ILE A 196 -22.92 9.49 -10.23
C ILE A 196 -22.10 9.68 -11.50
N LYS A 197 -20.89 10.26 -11.38
CA LYS A 197 -19.97 10.44 -12.52
C LYS A 197 -19.48 9.11 -13.08
N SER A 198 -19.30 8.11 -12.23
CA SER A 198 -18.76 6.79 -12.58
C SER A 198 -19.85 5.74 -12.83
N ARG A 199 -21.09 6.16 -13.12
CA ARG A 199 -22.22 5.26 -13.36
C ARG A 199 -21.95 4.30 -14.52
N LEU A 200 -22.40 3.06 -14.36
CA LEU A 200 -22.28 2.01 -15.36
C LEU A 200 -23.50 2.00 -16.31
N THR A 201 -23.29 1.55 -17.54
CA THR A 201 -24.37 1.16 -18.46
C THR A 201 -24.68 -0.32 -18.27
N LEU A 202 -25.97 -0.67 -18.20
CA LEU A 202 -26.46 -2.05 -18.12
C LEU A 202 -26.71 -2.63 -19.52
#